data_AF-A0A8C9ERU0-F1
#
_entry.id   AF-A0A8C9ERU0-F1
#
_cell.length_a   1.000
_cell.length_b   1.000
_cell.length_c   1.000
_cell.angle_alpha   90.00
_cell.angle_beta   90.00
_cell.angle_gamma   90.00
#
_symmetry.space_group_name_H-M   'P 1'
#
loop_
_entity.id
_entity.type
_entity.pdbx_description
1 polymer ?
#
loop_
_entity_poly.entity_id
_entity_poly.type
_entity_poly.pdbx_seq_one_letter_code
_entity_poly.pdbx_strand_id
1 'polypeptide(L)'
;MHFPLTSCQDDPSAMDFVTSAANLRMHVFSMNMKSRFDIKSMAGNIIPAIATTNAIIAGLIVLEGLKILSGKIDQCRTIFLNKQPNPKKKLLVPCALDPPNPNCYVCASKPEVTVRLNVHKVTVLTLQDKIVKEKFAMVAPDVQIDDGKGTILISSEEGETEANNHRKLSDFGIRNGTRLQADDFLQDYTLLINVLHSEDLEKDVEFEVVGDTPEKVGPKPSEPTSKNITNGSDDGAQPSTSTAPDQDDLFIIDSEDEGHSSNADDTENKSRKRKLEDKECVGTKREVVVTFNSLLEDIILENEIKPL
;
A
#
# COMPACT_ATOMS: atom_id res chain seq x y z
N MET A 1 -21.79 12.31 35.23
CA MET A 1 -21.39 12.07 33.84
C MET A 1 -19.94 11.60 33.87
N HIS A 2 -19.61 10.50 33.21
CA HIS A 2 -18.23 10.08 33.01
C HIS A 2 -18.01 10.05 31.49
N PHE A 3 -17.60 11.19 30.94
CA PHE A 3 -17.24 11.26 29.52
C PHE A 3 -15.95 10.44 29.36
N PRO A 4 -15.93 9.38 28.53
CA PRO A 4 -14.66 8.79 28.14
C PRO A 4 -13.88 9.87 27.39
N LEU A 5 -12.60 10.05 27.76
CA LEU A 5 -11.72 10.97 27.05
C LEU A 5 -11.66 10.52 25.58
N THR A 6 -11.88 11.47 24.67
CA THR A 6 -11.78 11.24 23.22
C THR A 6 -10.37 10.82 22.85
N SER A 7 -10.21 10.20 21.67
CA SER A 7 -8.99 9.56 21.18
C SER A 7 -7.70 10.32 21.58
N CYS A 8 -6.87 9.67 22.40
CA CYS A 8 -5.62 10.24 22.94
C CYS A 8 -4.65 10.77 21.88
N GLN A 9 -4.86 10.39 20.61
CA GLN A 9 -4.07 10.79 19.45
C GLN A 9 -4.19 12.30 19.15
N ASP A 10 -5.29 12.96 19.53
CA ASP A 10 -5.62 14.33 19.10
C ASP A 10 -5.56 15.37 20.23
N ASP A 11 -5.59 14.96 21.50
CA ASP A 11 -5.22 15.83 22.62
C ASP A 11 -3.68 15.90 22.76
N PRO A 12 -3.06 17.09 22.68
CA PRO A 12 -1.63 17.25 22.95
C PRO A 12 -1.22 16.70 24.33
N SER A 13 -2.06 16.90 25.34
CA SER A 13 -1.77 16.57 26.75
C SER A 13 -1.69 15.05 26.96
N ALA A 14 -2.66 14.30 26.44
CA ALA A 14 -2.67 12.85 26.45
C ALA A 14 -1.46 12.27 25.69
N MET A 15 -1.11 12.81 24.51
CA MET A 15 0.09 12.37 23.80
C MET A 15 1.39 12.66 24.55
N ASP A 16 1.48 13.79 25.26
CA ASP A 16 2.67 14.15 26.04
C ASP A 16 2.81 13.27 27.29
N PHE A 17 1.70 12.90 27.93
CA PHE A 17 1.68 11.90 29.00
C PHE A 17 2.12 10.52 28.51
N VAL A 18 1.57 10.04 27.39
CA VAL A 18 1.98 8.76 26.78
C VAL A 18 3.46 8.77 26.39
N THR A 19 3.93 9.87 25.77
CA THR A 19 5.34 10.03 25.33
C THR A 19 6.31 10.00 26.51
N SER A 20 6.03 10.76 27.56
CA SER A 20 6.89 10.83 28.75
C SER A 20 6.89 9.51 29.54
N ALA A 21 5.73 8.90 29.77
CA ALA A 21 5.63 7.61 30.47
C ALA A 21 6.30 6.46 29.68
N ALA A 22 6.16 6.44 28.34
CA ALA A 22 6.81 5.45 27.49
C ALA A 22 8.34 5.60 27.48
N ASN A 23 8.86 6.82 27.39
CA ASN A 23 10.31 7.07 27.41
C ASN A 23 10.93 6.78 28.78
N LEU A 24 10.26 7.11 29.89
CA LEU A 24 10.68 6.69 31.23
C LEU A 24 10.73 5.16 31.36
N ARG A 25 9.71 4.46 30.86
CA ARG A 25 9.68 2.99 30.86
C ARG A 25 10.80 2.39 30.00
N MET A 26 11.03 2.92 28.79
CA MET A 26 12.13 2.47 27.92
C MET A 26 13.49 2.65 28.61
N HIS A 27 13.74 3.78 29.26
CA HIS A 27 14.97 4.01 30.01
C HIS A 27 15.18 3.00 31.15
N VAL A 28 14.13 2.65 31.91
CA VAL A 28 14.18 1.61 32.96
C VAL A 28 14.56 0.23 32.41
N PHE A 29 14.17 -0.09 31.17
CA PHE A 29 14.57 -1.33 30.49
C PHE A 29 15.84 -1.19 29.62
N SER A 30 16.61 -0.11 29.79
CA SER A 30 17.83 0.19 29.02
C SER A 30 17.61 0.25 27.49
N MET A 31 16.40 0.61 27.07
CA MET A 31 16.04 0.81 25.66
C MET A 31 16.20 2.28 25.25
N ASN A 32 16.59 2.50 24.00
CA ASN A 32 16.70 3.85 23.43
C ASN A 32 15.33 4.55 23.43
N MET A 33 15.29 5.76 24.01
CA MET A 33 14.10 6.61 23.98
C MET A 33 13.75 7.01 22.54
N LYS A 34 12.44 7.14 22.27
CA LYS A 34 11.90 7.47 20.94
C LYS A 34 11.28 8.87 20.92
N SER A 35 11.17 9.45 19.73
CA SER A 35 10.58 10.79 19.57
C SER A 35 9.07 10.76 19.81
N ARG A 36 8.51 11.94 20.08
CA ARG A 36 7.05 12.15 20.17
C ARG A 36 6.33 11.73 18.88
N PHE A 37 6.98 11.87 17.73
CA PHE A 37 6.42 11.49 16.43
C PHE A 37 6.33 9.97 16.28
N ASP A 38 7.42 9.26 16.59
CA ASP A 38 7.45 7.78 16.57
C ASP A 38 6.40 7.21 17.54
N ILE A 39 6.32 7.79 18.76
CA ILE A 39 5.38 7.33 19.78
C ILE A 39 3.93 7.63 19.37
N LYS A 40 3.63 8.76 18.72
CA LYS A 40 2.29 9.01 18.14
C LYS A 40 1.96 8.00 17.02
N SER A 41 2.94 7.67 16.16
CA SER A 41 2.75 6.67 15.10
C SER A 41 2.49 5.26 15.66
N MET A 42 3.31 4.81 16.61
CA MET A 42 3.12 3.51 17.28
C MET A 42 1.80 3.44 18.07
N ALA A 43 1.45 4.51 18.81
CA ALA A 43 0.24 4.55 19.63
C ALA A 43 -1.06 4.56 18.79
N GLY A 44 -1.07 5.25 17.64
CA GLY A 44 -2.20 5.26 16.72
C GLY A 44 -2.48 3.90 16.06
N ASN A 45 -1.49 3.02 16.00
CA ASN A 45 -1.58 1.70 15.37
C ASN A 45 -1.86 0.55 16.37
N ILE A 46 -2.25 0.85 17.63
CA ILE A 46 -2.55 -0.18 18.64
C ILE A 46 -3.89 -0.85 18.33
N ILE A 47 -3.85 -2.11 17.90
CA ILE A 47 -5.03 -2.97 17.74
C ILE A 47 -5.36 -3.64 19.10
N PRO A 48 -6.59 -3.50 19.63
CA PRO A 48 -6.96 -4.12 20.90
C PRO A 48 -7.12 -5.63 20.77
N ALA A 49 -6.34 -6.40 21.53
CA ALA A 49 -6.43 -7.86 21.57
C ALA A 49 -7.63 -8.35 22.42
N ILE A 50 -8.33 -9.38 21.94
CA ILE A 50 -9.46 -10.00 22.65
C ILE A 50 -9.22 -11.51 22.74
N ALA A 51 -9.24 -12.07 23.96
CA ALA A 51 -8.88 -13.46 24.22
C ALA A 51 -9.70 -14.50 23.42
N THR A 52 -10.97 -14.21 23.14
CA THR A 52 -11.84 -15.08 22.31
C THR A 52 -11.38 -15.16 20.85
N THR A 53 -10.81 -14.08 20.31
CA THR A 53 -10.24 -14.07 18.94
C THR A 53 -9.07 -15.04 18.87
N ASN A 54 -8.15 -14.95 19.83
CA ASN A 54 -6.98 -15.83 19.90
C ASN A 54 -7.39 -17.30 20.09
N ALA A 55 -8.41 -17.58 20.91
CA ALA A 55 -8.93 -18.93 21.10
C ALA A 55 -9.56 -19.53 19.81
N ILE A 56 -10.30 -18.73 19.04
CA ILE A 56 -10.88 -19.16 17.75
C ILE A 56 -9.76 -19.44 16.74
N ILE A 57 -8.82 -18.51 16.58
CA ILE A 57 -7.70 -18.65 15.63
C ILE A 57 -6.81 -19.85 16.00
N ALA A 58 -6.48 -20.06 17.28
CA ALA A 58 -5.73 -21.22 17.73
C ALA A 58 -6.44 -22.55 17.42
N GLY A 59 -7.76 -22.61 17.60
CA GLY A 59 -8.57 -23.78 17.21
C GLY A 59 -8.52 -24.05 15.70
N LEU A 60 -8.59 -23.00 14.88
CA LEU A 60 -8.47 -23.12 13.42
C LEU A 60 -7.08 -23.58 12.97
N ILE A 61 -6.01 -23.09 13.59
CA ILE A 61 -4.63 -23.53 13.31
C ILE A 61 -4.47 -25.04 13.53
N VAL A 62 -5.00 -25.58 14.64
CA VAL A 62 -4.96 -27.03 14.90
C VAL A 62 -5.79 -27.81 13.87
N LEU A 63 -6.97 -27.30 13.47
CA LEU A 63 -7.82 -27.94 12.47
C LEU A 63 -7.16 -28.00 11.07
N GLU A 64 -6.49 -26.93 10.63
CA GLU A 64 -5.73 -26.94 9.38
C GLU A 64 -4.48 -27.84 9.49
N GLY A 65 -3.77 -27.80 10.63
CA GLY A 65 -2.63 -28.69 10.90
C GLY A 65 -2.98 -30.18 10.80
N LEU A 66 -4.15 -30.59 11.31
CA LEU A 66 -4.63 -31.96 11.17
C LEU A 66 -4.90 -32.38 9.72
N LYS A 67 -5.28 -31.45 8.82
CA LYS A 67 -5.40 -31.74 7.38
C LYS A 67 -4.03 -31.96 6.74
N ILE A 68 -3.06 -31.10 7.04
CA ILE A 68 -1.68 -31.19 6.55
C ILE A 68 -1.07 -32.54 6.97
N LEU A 69 -1.17 -32.89 8.25
CA LEU A 69 -0.72 -34.18 8.79
C LEU A 69 -1.48 -35.39 8.21
N SER A 70 -2.70 -35.19 7.71
CA SER A 70 -3.47 -36.21 6.97
C SER A 70 -3.13 -36.29 5.47
N GLY A 71 -2.16 -35.51 4.99
CA GLY A 71 -1.82 -35.38 3.56
C GLY A 71 -2.84 -34.61 2.70
N LYS A 72 -3.83 -33.95 3.33
CA LYS A 72 -4.99 -33.31 2.68
C LYS A 72 -4.80 -31.81 2.46
N ILE A 73 -3.66 -31.43 1.89
CA ILE A 73 -3.26 -30.03 1.66
C ILE A 73 -4.24 -29.36 0.65
N ASP A 74 -4.82 -30.13 -0.25
CA ASP A 74 -5.92 -29.74 -1.16
C ASP A 74 -7.17 -29.21 -0.44
N GLN A 75 -7.34 -29.55 0.84
CA GLN A 75 -8.47 -29.18 1.70
C GLN A 75 -8.13 -28.02 2.65
N CYS A 76 -6.88 -27.56 2.68
CA CYS A 76 -6.44 -26.42 3.47
C CYS A 76 -6.95 -25.10 2.87
N ARG A 77 -7.36 -24.15 3.70
CA ARG A 77 -8.02 -22.91 3.26
C ARG A 77 -7.58 -21.72 4.12
N THR A 78 -7.46 -20.55 3.51
CA THR A 78 -7.26 -19.29 4.26
C THR A 78 -8.58 -18.91 4.91
N ILE A 79 -8.67 -19.00 6.24
CA ILE A 79 -9.93 -18.73 6.97
C ILE A 79 -9.89 -17.34 7.61
N PHE A 80 -10.71 -16.44 7.08
CA PHE A 80 -10.90 -15.11 7.65
C PHE A 80 -11.99 -15.12 8.73
N LEU A 81 -11.72 -14.51 9.88
CA LEU A 81 -12.68 -14.28 10.96
C LEU A 81 -13.17 -12.83 10.90
N ASN A 82 -14.41 -12.63 10.45
CA ASN A 82 -15.01 -11.30 10.38
C ASN A 82 -15.63 -10.88 11.71
N LYS A 83 -15.72 -9.56 11.97
CA LYS A 83 -16.43 -8.98 13.13
C LYS A 83 -17.95 -9.12 13.03
N GLN A 84 -18.49 -9.19 11.82
CA GLN A 84 -19.90 -9.40 11.52
C GLN A 84 -20.03 -10.43 10.37
N PRO A 85 -21.15 -11.15 10.23
CA PRO A 85 -21.38 -12.03 9.09
C PRO A 85 -21.34 -11.23 7.78
N ASN A 86 -20.70 -11.79 6.75
CA ASN A 86 -20.77 -11.21 5.40
C ASN A 86 -22.19 -11.35 4.79
N PRO A 87 -22.50 -10.76 3.62
CA PRO A 87 -23.81 -10.88 2.98
C PRO A 87 -24.26 -12.34 2.72
N LYS A 88 -23.33 -13.29 2.63
CA LYS A 88 -23.59 -14.73 2.52
C LYS A 88 -23.76 -15.42 3.89
N LYS A 89 -24.02 -14.63 4.94
CA LYS A 89 -24.24 -15.01 6.36
C LYS A 89 -23.07 -15.80 6.99
N LYS A 90 -21.85 -15.67 6.47
CA LYS A 90 -20.65 -16.32 7.00
C LYS A 90 -19.83 -15.38 7.88
N LEU A 91 -19.59 -15.79 9.13
CA LEU A 91 -18.67 -15.13 10.06
C LEU A 91 -17.22 -15.62 9.86
N LEU A 92 -17.05 -16.93 9.67
CA LEU A 92 -15.82 -17.56 9.20
C LEU A 92 -15.89 -17.76 7.69
N VAL A 93 -14.94 -17.18 6.95
CA VAL A 93 -14.90 -17.21 5.48
C VAL A 93 -13.67 -17.99 5.02
N PRO A 94 -13.82 -19.27 4.63
CA PRO A 94 -12.74 -20.04 4.00
C PRO A 94 -12.59 -19.65 2.53
N CYS A 95 -11.39 -19.18 2.16
CA CYS A 95 -10.95 -18.94 0.79
C CYS A 95 -9.99 -20.05 0.34
N ALA A 96 -9.81 -20.23 -0.98
CA ALA A 96 -8.77 -21.10 -1.52
C ALA A 96 -7.38 -20.62 -1.06
N LEU A 97 -6.39 -21.52 -1.13
CA LEU A 97 -4.99 -21.11 -1.05
C LEU A 97 -4.55 -20.62 -2.42
N ASP A 98 -3.99 -19.42 -2.48
CA ASP A 98 -3.45 -18.84 -3.72
C ASP A 98 -2.11 -19.53 -4.09
N PRO A 99 -1.80 -19.69 -5.39
CA PRO A 99 -0.52 -20.24 -5.83
C PRO A 99 0.65 -19.27 -5.54
N PRO A 100 1.90 -19.75 -5.51
CA PRO A 100 3.07 -18.88 -5.38
C PRO A 100 3.09 -17.79 -6.46
N ASN A 101 3.24 -16.53 -6.04
CA ASN A 101 3.32 -15.39 -6.95
C ASN A 101 4.65 -15.43 -7.73
N PRO A 102 4.65 -15.48 -9.07
CA PRO A 102 5.88 -15.46 -9.88
C PRO A 102 6.79 -14.26 -9.63
N ASN A 103 6.21 -13.13 -9.20
CA ASN A 103 6.92 -11.88 -8.92
C ASN A 103 7.34 -11.75 -7.44
N CYS A 104 7.25 -12.81 -6.62
CA CYS A 104 7.67 -12.76 -5.23
C CYS A 104 9.19 -12.76 -5.11
N TYR A 105 9.75 -11.70 -4.51
CA TYR A 105 11.19 -11.57 -4.27
C TYR A 105 11.76 -12.54 -3.21
N VAL A 106 10.95 -13.44 -2.64
CA VAL A 106 11.40 -14.44 -1.65
C VAL A 106 11.26 -15.88 -2.17
N CYS A 107 10.08 -16.27 -2.67
CA CYS A 107 9.81 -17.66 -3.06
C CYS A 107 9.87 -17.97 -4.57
N ALA A 108 10.21 -16.98 -5.42
CA ALA A 108 10.48 -17.24 -6.83
C ALA A 108 11.83 -17.95 -7.01
N SER A 109 11.96 -18.81 -8.04
CA SER A 109 13.17 -19.63 -8.28
C SER A 109 14.48 -18.85 -8.53
N LYS A 110 14.36 -17.56 -8.88
CA LYS A 110 15.45 -16.58 -8.99
C LYS A 110 14.86 -15.21 -8.65
N PRO A 111 14.86 -14.79 -7.38
CA PRO A 111 14.27 -13.51 -7.01
C PRO A 111 15.20 -12.37 -7.41
N GLU A 112 14.60 -11.34 -8.02
CA GLU A 112 15.31 -10.17 -8.52
C GLU A 112 14.50 -8.92 -8.19
N VAL A 113 15.13 -7.97 -7.49
CA VAL A 113 14.54 -6.68 -7.09
C VAL A 113 15.33 -5.54 -7.72
N THR A 114 14.68 -4.40 -7.88
CA THR A 114 15.33 -3.19 -8.40
C THR A 114 15.18 -2.08 -7.37
N VAL A 115 16.30 -1.53 -6.91
CA VAL A 115 16.34 -0.48 -5.87
C VAL A 115 16.83 0.80 -6.53
N ARG A 116 16.08 1.89 -6.36
CA ARG A 116 16.47 3.23 -6.86
C ARG A 116 17.07 4.03 -5.71
N LEU A 117 18.33 4.45 -5.87
CA LEU A 117 19.10 5.15 -4.83
C LEU A 117 20.17 6.09 -5.43
N ASN A 118 20.75 6.96 -4.59
CA ASN A 118 21.89 7.79 -4.99
C ASN A 118 23.22 7.15 -4.55
N VAL A 119 23.96 6.59 -5.51
CA VAL A 119 25.22 5.85 -5.25
C VAL A 119 26.37 6.69 -4.69
N HIS A 120 26.28 8.02 -4.79
CA HIS A 120 27.25 8.97 -4.24
C HIS A 120 26.90 9.42 -2.81
N LYS A 121 25.63 9.33 -2.41
CA LYS A 121 25.17 9.67 -1.05
C LYS A 121 25.17 8.45 -0.12
N VAL A 122 24.67 7.30 -0.59
CA VAL A 122 24.52 6.07 0.21
C VAL A 122 25.88 5.44 0.53
N THR A 123 26.05 4.97 1.78
CA THR A 123 27.23 4.21 2.22
C THR A 123 26.97 2.70 2.23
N VAL A 124 28.03 1.91 2.36
CA VAL A 124 27.92 0.45 2.56
C VAL A 124 27.12 0.12 3.83
N LEU A 125 27.30 0.86 4.94
CA LEU A 125 26.51 0.65 6.16
C LEU A 125 25.00 0.91 5.95
N THR A 126 24.64 1.97 5.20
CA THR A 126 23.22 2.23 4.87
C THR A 126 22.63 1.11 4.00
N LEU A 127 23.40 0.58 3.05
CA LEU A 127 23.00 -0.59 2.26
C LEU A 127 22.80 -1.82 3.16
N GLN A 128 23.76 -2.13 4.04
CA GLN A 128 23.69 -3.27 4.93
C GLN A 128 22.48 -3.21 5.87
N ASP A 129 22.37 -2.14 6.67
CA ASP A 129 21.42 -2.10 7.77
C ASP A 129 20.00 -1.70 7.33
N LYS A 130 19.86 -0.65 6.50
CA LYS A 130 18.51 -0.16 6.11
C LYS A 130 17.91 -0.90 4.91
N ILE A 131 18.74 -1.30 3.94
CA ILE A 131 18.23 -1.93 2.71
C ILE A 131 18.21 -3.45 2.87
N VAL A 132 19.33 -4.07 3.24
CA VAL A 132 19.44 -5.53 3.24
C VAL A 132 18.86 -6.16 4.51
N LYS A 133 19.21 -5.67 5.71
CA LYS A 133 18.64 -6.17 6.98
C LYS A 133 17.22 -5.65 7.24
N GLU A 134 17.00 -4.33 7.31
CA GLU A 134 15.70 -3.75 7.68
C GLU A 134 14.63 -3.94 6.59
N LYS A 135 14.95 -3.66 5.32
CA LYS A 135 13.96 -3.72 4.24
C LYS A 135 13.80 -5.11 3.60
N PHE A 136 14.89 -5.86 3.37
CA PHE A 136 14.82 -7.22 2.81
C PHE A 136 14.82 -8.35 3.85
N ALA A 137 14.86 -8.03 5.14
CA ALA A 137 14.72 -8.96 6.27
C ALA A 137 15.79 -10.08 6.37
N MET A 138 16.96 -9.87 5.77
CA MET A 138 18.13 -10.74 5.98
C MET A 138 18.70 -10.55 7.40
N VAL A 139 19.22 -11.63 7.98
CA VAL A 139 19.83 -11.66 9.33
C VAL A 139 21.34 -11.48 9.24
N ALA A 140 21.98 -12.25 8.35
CA ALA A 140 23.42 -12.31 8.18
C ALA A 140 23.79 -12.22 6.68
N PRO A 141 23.66 -11.02 6.06
CA PRO A 141 23.85 -10.87 4.62
C PRO A 141 25.31 -10.71 4.22
N ASP A 142 25.77 -11.61 3.35
CA ASP A 142 26.96 -11.44 2.52
C ASP A 142 26.56 -10.75 1.20
N VAL A 143 27.29 -9.72 0.77
CA VAL A 143 26.94 -8.96 -0.45
C VAL A 143 28.14 -8.76 -1.36
N GLN A 144 28.03 -9.25 -2.59
CA GLN A 144 29.06 -9.16 -3.63
C GLN A 144 28.55 -8.47 -4.91
N ILE A 145 29.46 -7.88 -5.68
CA ILE A 145 29.15 -7.35 -7.01
C ILE A 145 29.22 -8.46 -8.07
N ASP A 146 28.16 -8.59 -8.87
CA ASP A 146 28.09 -9.44 -10.08
C ASP A 146 28.87 -8.77 -11.24
N ASP A 147 30.19 -8.63 -11.07
CA ASP A 147 31.13 -8.11 -12.07
C ASP A 147 32.09 -9.17 -12.64
N GLY A 148 31.88 -10.44 -12.27
CA GLY A 148 32.75 -11.56 -12.61
C GLY A 148 34.07 -11.63 -11.83
N LYS A 149 34.34 -10.69 -10.90
CA LYS A 149 35.47 -10.76 -9.97
C LYS A 149 35.06 -11.19 -8.56
N GLY A 150 33.78 -11.10 -8.20
CA GLY A 150 33.29 -11.40 -6.86
C GLY A 150 33.76 -10.36 -5.84
N THR A 151 33.60 -9.07 -6.17
CA THR A 151 34.02 -7.98 -5.27
C THR A 151 33.08 -7.93 -4.06
N ILE A 152 33.54 -8.43 -2.91
CA ILE A 152 32.80 -8.42 -1.63
C ILE A 152 32.68 -6.98 -1.11
N LEU A 153 31.46 -6.56 -0.77
CA LEU A 153 31.14 -5.27 -0.17
C LEU A 153 30.92 -5.40 1.33
N ILE A 154 30.11 -6.39 1.71
CA ILE A 154 29.65 -6.72 3.06
C ILE A 154 29.92 -8.21 3.25
N SER A 155 30.55 -8.57 4.36
CA SER A 155 30.70 -9.94 4.85
C SER A 155 29.80 -10.14 6.09
N SER A 156 29.33 -11.35 6.32
CA SER A 156 28.68 -11.75 7.56
C SER A 156 29.68 -12.05 8.69
N GLU A 157 30.98 -12.22 8.40
CA GLU A 157 32.02 -12.42 9.41
C GLU A 157 32.51 -11.10 10.06
N GLU A 158 32.55 -11.08 11.40
CA GLU A 158 32.93 -9.89 12.17
C GLU A 158 34.39 -9.47 11.91
N GLY A 159 34.56 -8.27 11.34
CA GLY A 159 35.86 -7.62 11.17
C GLY A 159 36.44 -7.64 9.76
N GLU A 160 35.85 -8.37 8.80
CA GLU A 160 36.33 -8.37 7.42
C GLU A 160 36.02 -7.07 6.68
N THR A 161 34.74 -6.67 6.64
CA THR A 161 34.28 -5.52 5.82
C THR A 161 34.08 -4.23 6.60
N GLU A 162 34.46 -4.15 7.88
CA GLU A 162 34.30 -2.95 8.72
C GLU A 162 34.94 -1.69 8.11
N ALA A 163 36.05 -1.86 7.38
CA ALA A 163 36.72 -0.77 6.66
C ALA A 163 35.88 -0.20 5.49
N ASN A 164 34.88 -0.93 4.99
CA ASN A 164 33.99 -0.50 3.91
C ASN A 164 32.79 0.32 4.41
N ASN A 165 32.36 0.13 5.65
CA ASN A 165 31.08 0.63 6.20
C ASN A 165 30.84 2.14 5.97
N HIS A 166 31.90 2.95 6.04
CA HIS A 166 31.85 4.42 5.87
C HIS A 166 32.01 4.90 4.41
N ARG A 167 32.44 4.04 3.49
CA ARG A 167 32.71 4.36 2.07
C ARG A 167 31.41 4.48 1.27
N LYS A 168 31.44 5.20 0.15
CA LYS A 168 30.30 5.34 -0.76
C LYS A 168 30.22 4.18 -1.73
N LEU A 169 29.02 3.84 -2.18
CA LEU A 169 28.82 2.76 -3.15
C LEU A 169 29.58 3.03 -4.46
N SER A 170 29.65 4.30 -4.90
CA SER A 170 30.47 4.71 -6.04
C SER A 170 31.97 4.39 -5.92
N ASP A 171 32.50 4.28 -4.70
CA ASP A 171 33.93 4.00 -4.45
C ASP A 171 34.33 2.56 -4.80
N PHE A 172 33.34 1.70 -5.06
CA PHE A 172 33.49 0.31 -5.51
C PHE A 172 33.11 0.14 -6.99
N GLY A 173 32.88 1.25 -7.71
CA GLY A 173 32.46 1.23 -9.12
C GLY A 173 30.96 0.95 -9.33
N ILE A 174 30.15 0.94 -8.27
CA ILE A 174 28.70 0.75 -8.36
C ILE A 174 28.08 1.97 -9.05
N ARG A 175 27.28 1.70 -10.08
CA ARG A 175 26.67 2.69 -10.99
C ARG A 175 25.26 2.24 -11.39
N ASN A 176 24.59 3.03 -12.23
CA ASN A 176 23.31 2.64 -12.80
C ASN A 176 23.43 1.30 -13.56
N GLY A 177 22.55 0.35 -13.26
CA GLY A 177 22.57 -0.99 -13.85
C GLY A 177 23.64 -1.93 -13.28
N THR A 178 24.32 -1.57 -12.20
CA THR A 178 25.13 -2.54 -11.44
C THR A 178 24.21 -3.54 -10.73
N ARG A 179 24.58 -4.82 -10.78
CA ARG A 179 23.87 -5.90 -10.10
C ARG A 179 24.68 -6.31 -8.87
N LEU A 180 24.02 -6.43 -7.73
CA LEU A 180 24.58 -6.96 -6.49
C LEU A 180 23.89 -8.30 -6.21
N GLN A 181 24.65 -9.30 -5.78
CA GLN A 181 24.11 -10.51 -5.20
C GLN A 181 24.22 -10.36 -3.68
N ALA A 182 23.08 -10.51 -2.99
CA ALA A 182 23.02 -10.63 -1.53
C ALA A 182 22.62 -12.06 -1.18
N ASP A 183 23.42 -12.73 -0.37
CA ASP A 183 23.19 -14.10 0.09
C ASP A 183 23.06 -14.08 1.62
N ASP A 184 22.05 -14.77 2.16
CA ASP A 184 21.94 -15.07 3.59
C ASP A 184 21.99 -16.60 3.78
N PHE A 185 23.16 -17.10 4.18
CA PHE A 185 23.42 -18.53 4.39
C PHE A 185 22.68 -19.12 5.59
N LEU A 186 22.13 -18.30 6.50
CA LEU A 186 21.29 -18.75 7.60
C LEU A 186 19.82 -18.93 7.17
N GLN A 187 19.39 -18.19 6.15
CA GLN A 187 18.06 -18.26 5.55
C GLN A 187 17.95 -19.18 4.32
N ASP A 188 19.08 -19.63 3.76
CA ASP A 188 19.18 -20.33 2.45
C ASP A 188 18.54 -19.49 1.32
N TYR A 189 18.89 -18.19 1.28
CA TYR A 189 18.22 -17.18 0.48
C TYR A 189 19.21 -16.27 -0.27
N THR A 190 19.20 -16.38 -1.60
CA THR A 190 19.94 -15.50 -2.53
C THR A 190 18.98 -14.50 -3.18
N LEU A 191 19.30 -13.21 -3.12
CA LEU A 191 18.56 -12.11 -3.74
C LEU A 191 19.45 -11.33 -4.73
N LEU A 192 18.98 -11.14 -5.95
CA LEU A 192 19.63 -10.26 -6.93
C LEU A 192 19.07 -8.85 -6.83
N ILE A 193 19.93 -7.87 -6.57
CA ILE A 193 19.58 -6.46 -6.35
C ILE A 193 20.16 -5.62 -7.50
N ASN A 194 19.28 -5.17 -8.40
CA ASN A 194 19.63 -4.23 -9.46
C ASN A 194 19.64 -2.79 -8.92
N VAL A 195 20.78 -2.09 -9.04
CA VAL A 195 20.94 -0.70 -8.63
C VAL A 195 20.53 0.23 -9.76
N LEU A 196 19.42 0.95 -9.59
CA LEU A 196 19.11 2.14 -10.39
C LEU A 196 19.64 3.38 -9.69
N HIS A 197 20.44 4.17 -10.41
CA HIS A 197 20.91 5.44 -9.90
C HIS A 197 19.88 6.54 -10.18
N SER A 198 19.41 7.22 -9.13
CA SER A 198 18.72 8.51 -9.24
C SER A 198 19.42 9.56 -8.38
N GLU A 199 19.39 10.82 -8.85
CA GLU A 199 19.64 12.00 -8.01
C GLU A 199 18.34 12.62 -7.52
N ASP A 200 17.29 12.51 -8.33
CA ASP A 200 15.92 12.88 -8.03
C ASP A 200 15.30 11.83 -7.10
N LEU A 201 15.43 12.08 -5.79
CA LEU A 201 14.70 11.44 -4.71
C LEU A 201 14.10 12.54 -3.84
N GLU A 202 12.97 12.26 -3.20
CA GLU A 202 12.35 13.22 -2.28
C GLU A 202 13.26 13.49 -1.07
N LYS A 203 13.09 14.66 -0.44
CA LYS A 203 13.83 14.98 0.78
C LYS A 203 13.48 13.95 1.85
N ASP A 204 14.50 13.48 2.55
CA ASP A 204 14.46 12.44 3.57
C ASP A 204 14.19 11.00 3.06
N VAL A 205 14.15 10.77 1.73
CA VAL A 205 14.13 9.43 1.12
C VAL A 205 15.53 9.02 0.63
N GLU A 206 16.13 8.02 1.27
CA GLU A 206 17.48 7.53 0.93
C GLU A 206 17.49 6.51 -0.23
N PHE A 207 16.43 5.71 -0.35
CA PHE A 207 16.22 4.70 -1.38
C PHE A 207 14.73 4.35 -1.52
N GLU A 208 14.38 3.66 -2.60
CA GLU A 208 13.06 3.03 -2.81
C GLU A 208 13.21 1.68 -3.53
N VAL A 209 12.22 0.80 -3.41
CA VAL A 209 12.14 -0.47 -4.14
C VAL A 209 11.11 -0.34 -5.26
N VAL A 210 11.53 -0.59 -6.50
CA VAL A 210 10.67 -0.52 -7.69
C VAL A 210 9.77 -1.77 -7.71
N GLY A 211 8.45 -1.56 -7.68
CA GLY A 211 7.43 -2.63 -7.61
C GLY A 211 6.81 -2.84 -6.22
N ASP A 212 7.36 -2.20 -5.18
CA ASP A 212 6.78 -2.23 -3.82
C ASP A 212 5.62 -1.25 -3.62
N THR A 213 5.46 -0.29 -4.55
CA THR A 213 4.26 0.51 -4.62
C THR A 213 3.11 -0.40 -5.06
N PRO A 214 2.02 -0.55 -4.28
CA PRO A 214 0.86 -1.27 -4.76
C PRO A 214 0.29 -0.50 -5.94
N GLU A 215 0.42 -1.05 -7.14
CA GLU A 215 -0.22 -0.51 -8.33
C GLU A 215 -1.71 -0.35 -8.03
N LYS A 216 -2.20 0.90 -7.97
CA LYS A 216 -3.63 1.17 -8.01
C LYS A 216 -4.13 0.53 -9.30
N VAL A 217 -4.94 -0.51 -9.18
CA VAL A 217 -5.34 -1.37 -10.30
C VAL A 217 -6.19 -0.59 -11.29
N GLY A 218 -5.52 0.13 -12.18
CA GLY A 218 -6.09 0.71 -13.39
C GLY A 218 -6.52 -0.43 -14.31
N PRO A 219 -7.71 -0.37 -14.92
CA PRO A 219 -8.14 -1.38 -15.88
C PRO A 219 -7.11 -1.50 -17.02
N LYS A 220 -6.62 -2.73 -17.27
CA LYS A 220 -5.82 -3.01 -18.46
C LYS A 220 -6.68 -2.72 -19.70
N PRO A 221 -6.16 -2.02 -20.73
CA PRO A 221 -6.89 -1.85 -21.99
C PRO A 221 -7.20 -3.21 -22.62
N SER A 222 -8.45 -3.41 -23.02
CA SER A 222 -8.88 -4.57 -23.78
C SER A 222 -8.60 -4.39 -25.28
N GLU A 223 -8.06 -5.43 -25.92
CA GLU A 223 -7.90 -5.43 -27.37
C GLU A 223 -9.27 -5.59 -28.08
N PRO A 224 -9.46 -4.95 -29.25
CA PRO A 224 -10.79 -4.86 -29.87
C PRO A 224 -11.18 -6.15 -30.61
N THR A 225 -12.23 -6.83 -30.12
CA THR A 225 -12.87 -7.93 -30.85
C THR A 225 -13.77 -7.40 -31.98
N SER A 226 -13.50 -7.86 -33.20
CA SER A 226 -14.23 -7.45 -34.41
C SER A 226 -15.64 -8.06 -34.48
N LYS A 227 -16.64 -7.23 -34.75
CA LYS A 227 -18.03 -7.65 -34.98
C LYS A 227 -18.19 -8.49 -36.25
N ASN A 228 -19.07 -9.48 -36.23
CA ASN A 228 -19.72 -10.05 -37.42
C ASN A 228 -21.19 -10.33 -37.11
N ILE A 229 -22.06 -10.28 -38.13
CA ILE A 229 -23.53 -10.31 -38.00
C ILE A 229 -24.10 -11.40 -38.92
N THR A 230 -25.03 -12.23 -38.41
CA THR A 230 -26.03 -12.97 -39.20
C THR A 230 -27.26 -13.30 -38.34
N ASN A 231 -28.44 -13.36 -38.96
CA ASN A 231 -29.75 -13.53 -38.31
C ASN A 231 -30.19 -15.00 -38.18
N GLY A 232 -31.14 -15.28 -37.27
CA GLY A 232 -31.90 -16.54 -37.22
C GLY A 232 -33.04 -16.53 -36.18
N SER A 233 -34.27 -16.73 -36.68
CA SER A 233 -35.54 -17.04 -35.96
C SER A 233 -35.46 -18.35 -35.12
N ASP A 234 -36.42 -18.72 -34.26
CA ASP A 234 -37.80 -18.19 -33.99
C ASP A 234 -38.28 -18.50 -32.54
N ASP A 235 -39.48 -17.99 -32.18
CA ASP A 235 -40.46 -18.44 -31.13
C ASP A 235 -40.00 -18.97 -29.74
N GLY A 236 -40.69 -18.69 -28.62
CA GLY A 236 -41.93 -17.96 -28.39
C GLY A 236 -42.51 -18.14 -26.96
N ALA A 237 -43.64 -17.50 -26.67
CA ALA A 237 -44.52 -17.62 -25.48
C ALA A 237 -44.09 -17.02 -24.09
N GLN A 238 -44.81 -15.97 -23.66
CA GLN A 238 -45.24 -15.75 -22.25
C GLN A 238 -46.72 -16.20 -22.11
N PRO A 239 -47.27 -16.40 -20.88
CA PRO A 239 -47.91 -15.32 -20.09
C PRO A 239 -47.43 -15.28 -18.61
N SER A 240 -47.49 -14.22 -17.77
CA SER A 240 -48.42 -13.08 -17.52
C SER A 240 -49.47 -13.30 -16.40
N THR A 241 -49.32 -12.62 -15.25
CA THR A 241 -50.36 -12.16 -14.25
C THR A 241 -49.63 -11.39 -13.12
N SER A 242 -49.80 -10.06 -12.91
CA SER A 242 -50.75 -9.36 -11.99
C SER A 242 -50.57 -9.67 -10.48
N THR A 243 -50.66 -8.74 -9.51
CA THR A 243 -51.48 -7.50 -9.41
C THR A 243 -50.88 -6.47 -8.41
N ALA A 244 -51.41 -5.23 -8.35
CA ALA A 244 -51.06 -4.14 -7.40
C ALA A 244 -52.26 -3.89 -6.41
N PRO A 245 -52.36 -2.80 -5.59
CA PRO A 245 -51.44 -1.68 -5.26
C PRO A 245 -51.33 -1.40 -3.73
N ASP A 246 -50.72 -0.27 -3.33
CA ASP A 246 -51.37 0.77 -2.49
C ASP A 246 -50.50 2.05 -2.38
N GLN A 247 -51.03 3.12 -1.77
CA GLN A 247 -50.54 4.52 -1.84
C GLN A 247 -50.27 5.12 -0.45
N ASP A 248 -49.44 6.18 -0.39
CA ASP A 248 -49.79 7.45 0.29
C ASP A 248 -48.78 8.57 -0.07
N ASP A 249 -49.30 9.80 -0.20
CA ASP A 249 -48.54 11.00 -0.63
C ASP A 249 -48.03 11.85 0.55
N LEU A 250 -46.91 12.56 0.35
CA LEU A 250 -46.88 14.01 0.64
C LEU A 250 -45.74 14.75 -0.07
N PHE A 251 -46.08 15.83 -0.80
CA PHE A 251 -45.15 16.84 -1.32
C PHE A 251 -45.20 18.12 -0.48
N ILE A 252 -44.05 18.77 -0.29
CA ILE A 252 -43.94 20.23 -0.10
C ILE A 252 -42.76 20.71 -0.96
N ILE A 253 -42.89 21.88 -1.60
CA ILE A 253 -41.98 22.42 -2.62
C ILE A 253 -41.61 23.88 -2.27
N ASP A 254 -40.34 24.22 -2.50
CA ASP A 254 -39.65 25.52 -2.72
C ASP A 254 -40.05 26.83 -2.02
N SER A 255 -39.01 27.59 -1.62
CA SER A 255 -38.80 29.06 -1.78
C SER A 255 -37.55 29.45 -0.96
N GLU A 256 -36.36 29.69 -1.53
CA GLU A 256 -35.89 30.83 -2.34
C GLU A 256 -35.41 32.07 -1.55
N ASP A 257 -34.07 32.24 -1.60
CA ASP A 257 -33.25 33.46 -1.77
C ASP A 257 -33.26 34.68 -0.80
N GLU A 258 -32.11 35.39 -0.80
CA GLU A 258 -31.85 36.84 -0.56
C GLU A 258 -30.40 37.12 -0.05
N GLY A 259 -29.81 38.27 -0.39
CA GLY A 259 -28.45 38.65 0.07
C GLY A 259 -27.85 39.96 -0.46
N HIS A 260 -26.74 40.44 0.12
CA HIS A 260 -25.96 41.65 -0.26
C HIS A 260 -24.46 41.47 0.12
N SER A 261 -23.44 41.87 -0.67
CA SER A 261 -22.91 43.23 -1.00
C SER A 261 -22.30 44.00 0.21
N SER A 262 -21.16 44.71 0.19
CA SER A 262 -20.08 45.04 -0.80
C SER A 262 -18.76 45.34 0.00
N ASN A 263 -17.62 45.93 -0.40
CA ASN A 263 -17.02 46.61 -1.58
C ASN A 263 -15.45 46.54 -1.43
N ALA A 264 -14.58 46.44 -2.45
CA ALA A 264 -13.99 47.44 -3.38
C ALA A 264 -12.96 48.46 -2.83
N ASP A 265 -11.68 48.34 -3.25
CA ASP A 265 -10.83 49.45 -3.79
C ASP A 265 -9.59 48.88 -4.56
N ASP A 266 -8.81 49.73 -5.25
CA ASP A 266 -7.92 49.40 -6.39
C ASP A 266 -6.39 49.58 -6.13
N THR A 267 -5.52 49.08 -7.04
CA THR A 267 -4.19 49.63 -7.44
C THR A 267 -3.45 48.70 -8.44
N GLU A 268 -2.69 49.30 -9.37
CA GLU A 268 -2.36 48.72 -10.69
C GLU A 268 -0.95 48.07 -10.89
N ASN A 269 -0.87 47.23 -11.93
CA ASN A 269 0.29 46.98 -12.84
C ASN A 269 1.65 46.44 -12.35
N LYS A 270 1.93 45.18 -12.73
CA LYS A 270 3.05 44.82 -13.65
C LYS A 270 2.90 43.42 -14.28
N SER A 271 3.70 43.15 -15.31
CA SER A 271 3.91 41.82 -15.97
C SER A 271 3.02 41.40 -17.15
N ARG A 272 2.47 42.33 -17.95
CA ARG A 272 2.01 42.02 -19.33
C ARG A 272 3.18 41.73 -20.29
N LYS A 273 3.82 40.55 -20.19
CA LYS A 273 4.74 40.07 -21.27
C LYS A 273 4.98 38.55 -21.37
N ARG A 274 4.22 37.71 -20.65
CA ARG A 274 4.24 36.23 -20.79
C ARG A 274 2.82 35.68 -20.64
N LYS A 275 1.96 35.93 -21.64
CA LYS A 275 0.54 35.53 -21.63
C LYS A 275 -0.11 35.51 -23.03
N LEU A 276 0.61 35.00 -24.03
CA LEU A 276 0.14 34.89 -25.42
C LEU A 276 0.32 33.49 -26.04
N GLU A 277 0.97 32.55 -25.34
CA GLU A 277 1.13 31.15 -25.78
C GLU A 277 0.29 30.17 -24.92
N ASP A 278 -0.07 30.53 -23.68
CA ASP A 278 -0.88 29.70 -22.76
C ASP A 278 -2.37 29.58 -23.13
N LYS A 279 -2.81 30.02 -24.31
CA LYS A 279 -4.26 30.13 -24.64
C LYS A 279 -4.89 28.95 -25.36
N GLU A 280 -4.11 28.04 -25.95
CA GLU A 280 -4.66 26.87 -26.66
C GLU A 280 -4.69 25.58 -25.80
N CYS A 281 -3.94 25.53 -24.69
CA CYS A 281 -3.82 24.32 -23.84
C CYS A 281 -4.76 24.29 -22.61
N VAL A 282 -5.71 25.23 -22.51
CA VAL A 282 -6.61 25.40 -21.35
C VAL A 282 -8.04 24.90 -21.60
N GLY A 283 -8.48 24.80 -22.86
CA GLY A 283 -9.82 24.28 -23.20
C GLY A 283 -9.96 22.79 -22.83
N THR A 284 -9.08 21.95 -23.38
CA THR A 284 -9.12 20.48 -23.27
C THR A 284 -9.06 19.96 -21.84
N LYS A 285 -8.51 20.75 -20.90
CA LYS A 285 -8.43 20.37 -19.47
C LYS A 285 -9.73 20.60 -18.68
N ARG A 286 -10.70 21.35 -19.21
CA ARG A 286 -12.00 21.54 -18.54
C ARG A 286 -13.03 20.48 -18.94
N GLU A 287 -13.10 20.12 -20.21
CA GLU A 287 -14.04 19.09 -20.69
C GLU A 287 -13.75 17.72 -20.04
N VAL A 288 -12.49 17.31 -20.00
CA VAL A 288 -12.08 16.03 -19.41
C VAL A 288 -12.48 15.91 -17.93
N VAL A 289 -12.32 16.99 -17.14
CA VAL A 289 -12.67 16.98 -15.70
C VAL A 289 -14.18 16.87 -15.49
N VAL A 290 -15.00 17.51 -16.34
CA VAL A 290 -16.46 17.39 -16.26
C VAL A 290 -16.91 15.96 -16.57
N THR A 291 -16.38 15.34 -17.64
CA THR A 291 -16.69 13.94 -17.96
C THR A 291 -16.17 12.92 -16.95
N PHE A 292 -15.09 13.22 -16.22
CA PHE A 292 -14.57 12.30 -15.20
C PHE A 292 -15.39 12.33 -13.92
N ASN A 293 -15.98 13.49 -13.57
CA ASN A 293 -16.88 13.61 -12.43
C ASN A 293 -18.23 12.93 -12.70
N SER A 294 -18.84 13.10 -13.89
CA SER A 294 -20.12 12.44 -14.20
C SER A 294 -20.00 10.92 -14.13
N LEU A 295 -18.91 10.35 -14.69
CA LEU A 295 -18.63 8.91 -14.62
C LEU A 295 -18.37 8.39 -13.19
N LEU A 296 -17.99 9.27 -12.25
CA LEU A 296 -17.85 8.91 -10.83
C LEU A 296 -19.19 8.96 -10.09
N GLU A 297 -20.08 9.89 -10.44
CA GLU A 297 -21.45 9.97 -9.90
C GLU A 297 -22.31 8.80 -10.42
N ASP A 298 -22.19 8.42 -11.70
CA ASP A 298 -22.87 7.26 -12.29
C ASP A 298 -22.50 5.94 -11.57
N ILE A 299 -21.21 5.73 -11.26
CA ILE A 299 -20.72 4.52 -10.55
C ILE A 299 -21.25 4.44 -9.10
N ILE A 300 -21.53 5.58 -8.47
CA ILE A 300 -22.12 5.65 -7.13
C ILE A 300 -23.62 5.34 -7.20
N LEU A 301 -24.33 5.85 -8.21
CA LEU A 301 -25.78 5.66 -8.37
C LEU A 301 -26.20 4.24 -8.80
N GLU A 302 -25.39 3.52 -9.59
CA GLU A 302 -25.72 2.12 -9.95
C GLU A 302 -25.71 1.13 -8.76
N ASN A 303 -25.15 1.51 -7.60
CA ASN A 303 -25.00 0.61 -6.45
C ASN A 303 -26.08 0.75 -5.36
N GLU A 304 -26.99 1.74 -5.42
CA GLU A 304 -28.08 1.90 -4.42
C GLU A 304 -29.49 1.52 -4.93
N ILE A 305 -29.66 1.05 -6.17
CA ILE A 305 -30.98 0.66 -6.70
C ILE A 305 -31.03 -0.81 -7.15
N LYS A 306 -31.46 -1.70 -6.23
CA LYS A 306 -32.30 -2.89 -6.54
C LYS A 306 -32.89 -3.56 -5.28
N PRO A 307 -34.11 -3.17 -4.87
CA PRO A 307 -34.94 -3.98 -3.98
C PRO A 307 -35.72 -5.04 -4.77
N LEU A 308 -35.61 -6.32 -4.37
CA LEU A 308 -36.59 -7.41 -4.51
C LEU A 308 -36.05 -8.70 -3.85
#